data_AF-A0A1M5SXZ1-F1
#
_entry.id   AF-A0A1M5SXZ1-F1
#
_cell.length_a   1.000
_cell.length_b   1.000
_cell.length_c   1.000
_cell.angle_alpha   90.00
_cell.angle_beta   90.00
_cell.angle_gamma   90.00
#
_symmetry.space_group_name_H-M   'P 1'
#
loop_
_entity.id
_entity.type
_entity.pdbx_description
1 polymer ?
#
loop_
_entity_poly.entity_id
_entity_poly.type
_entity_poly.pdbx_seq_one_letter_code
_entity_poly.pdbx_strand_id
1 'polypeptide(L)'
;METTYNYEEVTSNNSQELDLLAIPNTDLWLSNIQHTFQGICSAPIPVFSGSLKGDSALNVGAAPLKWDDGALHEVYVPMGLATEIRNTVRFADGRLPHEEEVEACMVIVHMILARDGSNLDGEYKDFGKTIPAKIFNRLLGKLSRRTTGAQLATAKQLIDALELAGIIKVDRSYCPGEYSYSYSITEDLQKRARVHVPLKEADGYRMWSRQQMFNELSSALLWSYPHYTLPDLVQVKAIAVQLDANKIMRKGKRCVYALTNKSKRAMEYWVARRANDRHSVRILDEDIEQYQRMLKSGLPVPHDSALCPRVTDGFNRMASWIRELILIDGEVTCELDFNGLHPHMLYGLFKEELPMNEREYFENVLNATGDIHSGVAAELIRLGIAKDLRKKGKITSMAIADVRGYVKKEHLAYFNRRSASMNNKEIHQVYKRMPEFMALVKKTKLGYNGHKGTSKLLFALEVDLMTEIIRRFYAAGIHFIYVYDALVVAQSRVAEAASIMNAVAADLGLLTRVKQSQSLPSAFAA
;
A
#
# COMPACT_ATOMS: atom_id res chain seq x y z
N MET A 1 -8.77 -14.60 -43.44
CA MET A 1 -7.55 -15.33 -43.82
C MET A 1 -6.69 -15.44 -42.58
N GLU A 2 -6.71 -16.63 -42.00
CA GLU A 2 -5.93 -17.06 -40.84
C GLU A 2 -4.44 -16.96 -41.14
N THR A 3 -3.64 -16.60 -40.14
CA THR A 3 -2.20 -16.89 -40.13
C THR A 3 -1.84 -17.49 -38.79
N THR A 4 -1.80 -18.82 -38.79
CA THR A 4 -1.16 -19.71 -37.83
C THR A 4 0.36 -19.45 -37.77
N TYR A 5 0.91 -19.35 -36.57
CA TYR A 5 2.35 -19.44 -36.34
C TYR A 5 2.69 -20.85 -35.83
N ASN A 6 3.47 -21.58 -36.63
CA ASN A 6 4.02 -22.89 -36.29
C ASN A 6 5.14 -22.76 -35.25
N TYR A 7 5.11 -23.64 -34.25
CA TYR A 7 6.26 -23.97 -33.41
C TYR A 7 7.10 -25.01 -34.17
N GLU A 8 8.38 -24.72 -34.39
CA GLU A 8 9.37 -25.77 -34.71
C GLU A 8 10.18 -26.09 -33.45
N GLU A 9 10.12 -27.36 -33.05
CA GLU A 9 11.03 -28.00 -32.12
C GLU A 9 12.44 -28.02 -32.71
N VAL A 10 13.44 -27.64 -31.91
CA VAL A 10 14.82 -28.03 -32.14
C VAL A 10 15.28 -28.84 -30.94
N THR A 11 15.28 -30.16 -31.12
CA THR A 11 16.07 -31.10 -30.33
C THR A 11 17.43 -31.27 -31.00
N SER A 12 18.51 -31.16 -30.24
CA SER A 12 19.66 -32.10 -30.29
C SER A 12 20.82 -31.61 -29.41
N ASN A 13 21.07 -32.40 -28.37
CA ASN A 13 22.35 -32.91 -27.88
C ASN A 13 23.64 -32.15 -28.29
N ASN A 14 24.27 -31.54 -27.29
CA ASN A 14 25.71 -31.74 -27.09
C ASN A 14 26.00 -31.75 -25.58
N SER A 15 26.10 -32.98 -25.07
CA SER A 15 26.66 -33.35 -23.78
C SER A 15 28.17 -33.14 -23.81
N GLN A 16 28.66 -32.17 -23.04
CA GLN A 16 29.96 -32.28 -22.40
C GLN A 16 29.75 -32.08 -20.91
N GLU A 17 30.05 -33.16 -20.19
CA GLU A 17 30.05 -33.27 -18.74
C GLU A 17 30.85 -32.11 -18.13
N LEU A 18 30.14 -31.23 -17.43
CA LEU A 18 30.71 -30.40 -16.39
C LEU A 18 30.12 -30.94 -15.10
N ASP A 19 31.00 -31.54 -14.29
CA ASP A 19 30.71 -32.15 -13.00
C ASP A 19 29.66 -31.37 -12.21
N LEU A 20 28.49 -31.97 -12.11
CA LEU A 20 27.40 -31.58 -11.24
C LEU A 20 27.87 -31.73 -9.79
N LEU A 21 28.53 -30.70 -9.25
CA LEU A 21 28.51 -30.46 -7.82
C LEU A 21 27.04 -30.27 -7.43
N ALA A 22 26.52 -31.26 -6.71
CA ALA A 22 25.16 -31.37 -6.24
C ALA A 22 24.62 -30.03 -5.76
N ILE A 23 23.54 -29.60 -6.42
CA ILE A 23 22.76 -28.41 -6.10
C ILE A 23 22.08 -28.64 -4.74
N PRO A 24 22.33 -27.83 -3.70
CA PRO A 24 21.39 -27.75 -2.58
C PRO A 24 20.19 -26.94 -3.07
N ASN A 25 19.01 -27.55 -2.98
CA ASN A 25 17.70 -26.95 -3.27
C ASN A 25 17.63 -25.48 -2.81
N THR A 26 17.03 -24.63 -3.64
CA THR A 26 16.66 -23.25 -3.26
C THR A 26 15.79 -23.16 -2.00
N ASP A 27 15.14 -24.26 -1.62
CA ASP A 27 14.38 -24.39 -0.37
C ASP A 27 15.28 -24.38 0.88
N LEU A 28 16.53 -24.86 0.77
CA LEU A 28 17.51 -24.87 1.85
C LEU A 28 18.05 -23.45 2.17
N TRP A 29 18.04 -22.56 1.17
CA TRP A 29 18.43 -21.16 1.32
C TRP A 29 17.36 -20.33 2.04
N LEU A 30 16.09 -20.58 1.75
CA LEU A 30 14.97 -19.95 2.47
C LEU A 30 14.84 -20.49 3.91
N SER A 31 15.12 -21.78 4.13
CA SER A 31 15.06 -22.39 5.48
C SER A 31 16.18 -21.90 6.40
N ASN A 32 17.37 -21.64 5.89
CA ASN A 32 18.48 -21.10 6.70
C ASN A 32 18.24 -19.64 7.12
N ILE A 33 17.56 -18.86 6.28
CA ILE A 33 17.07 -17.52 6.65
C ILE A 33 16.00 -17.66 7.73
N GLN A 34 15.00 -18.54 7.57
CA GLN A 34 13.97 -18.77 8.59
C GLN A 34 14.55 -19.24 9.95
N HIS A 35 15.57 -20.09 9.95
CA HIS A 35 16.19 -20.59 11.18
C HIS A 35 16.96 -19.53 11.97
N THR A 36 17.57 -18.56 11.29
CA THR A 36 18.27 -17.43 11.95
C THR A 36 17.25 -16.47 12.60
N PHE A 37 16.04 -16.36 12.05
CA PHE A 37 14.96 -15.49 12.53
C PHE A 37 14.03 -16.13 13.59
N GLN A 38 13.94 -17.46 13.66
CA GLN A 38 13.07 -18.16 14.62
C GLN A 38 13.57 -18.11 16.07
N GLY A 39 14.86 -17.85 16.31
CA GLY A 39 15.45 -17.86 17.66
C GLY A 39 15.03 -16.72 18.61
N ILE A 40 14.30 -15.72 18.12
CA ILE A 40 13.99 -14.46 18.85
C ILE A 40 12.50 -14.32 19.18
N CYS A 41 11.64 -15.22 18.67
CA CYS A 41 10.18 -15.09 18.74
C CYS A 41 9.57 -15.84 19.93
N SER A 42 9.44 -15.23 21.11
CA SER A 42 8.48 -15.69 22.13
C SER A 42 8.12 -14.63 23.17
N ALA A 43 7.03 -13.89 22.95
CA ALA A 43 6.28 -13.23 24.03
C ALA A 43 4.78 -13.07 23.65
N PRO A 44 3.84 -13.36 24.56
CA PRO A 44 2.40 -13.20 24.31
C PRO A 44 1.91 -11.77 24.57
N ILE A 45 0.90 -11.33 23.79
CA ILE A 45 0.24 -10.01 23.88
C ILE A 45 -0.92 -10.08 24.89
N PRO A 46 -1.07 -9.12 25.83
CA PRO A 46 -2.21 -9.07 26.75
C PRO A 46 -3.44 -8.37 26.14
N VAL A 47 -4.63 -8.90 26.44
CA VAL A 47 -5.95 -8.33 26.08
C VAL A 47 -6.50 -7.60 27.30
N PHE A 48 -6.93 -6.35 27.15
CA PHE A 48 -7.64 -5.60 28.20
C PHE A 48 -9.05 -5.21 27.74
N SER A 49 -10.04 -5.47 28.61
CA SER A 49 -11.45 -5.11 28.50
C SER A 49 -11.77 -3.92 29.41
N GLY A 50 -12.52 -2.92 28.92
CA GLY A 50 -13.04 -1.83 29.74
C GLY A 50 -14.45 -1.43 29.32
N SER A 51 -15.41 -1.48 30.24
CA SER A 51 -16.83 -1.12 30.03
C SER A 51 -17.14 0.30 30.50
N LEU A 52 -18.09 1.00 29.87
CA LEU A 52 -18.81 2.12 30.49
C LEU A 52 -20.30 2.12 30.09
N LYS A 53 -21.16 2.34 31.10
CA LYS A 53 -22.63 2.46 31.06
C LYS A 53 -23.08 3.93 30.89
N GLY A 54 -24.27 4.13 30.32
CA GLY A 54 -25.29 5.01 30.94
C GLY A 54 -25.87 6.18 30.13
N ASP A 55 -27.03 5.92 29.49
CA ASP A 55 -28.27 6.72 29.33
C ASP A 55 -28.29 8.17 28.77
N SER A 56 -29.10 8.36 27.71
CA SER A 56 -30.45 8.96 27.82
C SER A 56 -31.13 9.12 26.44
N ALA A 57 -32.45 8.95 26.42
CA ALA A 57 -33.32 8.90 25.25
C ALA A 57 -33.56 10.28 24.60
N LEU A 58 -33.57 10.35 23.26
CA LEU A 58 -34.14 11.45 22.48
C LEU A 58 -34.45 11.01 21.03
N ASN A 59 -35.63 11.41 20.55
CA ASN A 59 -36.20 11.30 19.19
C ASN A 59 -35.29 10.70 18.09
N VAL A 60 -35.63 9.50 17.62
CA VAL A 60 -34.90 8.81 16.55
C VAL A 60 -35.28 9.39 15.17
N GLY A 61 -34.74 10.57 14.87
CA GLY A 61 -34.23 10.83 13.52
C GLY A 61 -33.22 9.72 13.16
N ALA A 62 -33.08 9.41 11.86
CA ALA A 62 -32.35 8.24 11.36
C ALA A 62 -31.14 7.86 12.24
N ALA A 63 -31.27 6.78 13.03
CA ALA A 63 -30.22 6.37 13.94
C ALA A 63 -28.92 6.15 13.14
N PRO A 64 -27.82 6.85 13.47
CA PRO A 64 -26.54 6.63 12.81
C PRO A 64 -26.08 5.19 13.06
N LEU A 65 -25.36 4.60 12.09
CA LEU A 65 -24.70 3.30 12.30
C LEU A 65 -23.74 3.42 13.48
N LYS A 66 -24.05 2.76 14.60
CA LYS A 66 -23.16 2.66 15.76
C LYS A 66 -22.35 1.37 15.66
N TRP A 67 -21.04 1.48 15.83
CA TRP A 67 -20.09 0.38 15.77
C TRP A 67 -19.29 0.36 17.07
N ASP A 68 -19.35 -0.74 17.80
CA ASP A 68 -18.48 -0.99 18.96
C ASP A 68 -17.45 -2.04 18.55
N ASP A 69 -16.16 -1.80 18.79
CA ASP A 69 -15.04 -2.70 18.47
C ASP A 69 -14.98 -3.21 17.00
N GLY A 70 -15.53 -2.42 16.06
CA GLY A 70 -15.59 -2.78 14.63
C GLY A 70 -16.67 -3.82 14.27
N ALA A 71 -17.61 -4.05 15.19
CA ALA A 71 -18.74 -4.96 15.03
C ALA A 71 -20.09 -4.23 15.15
N LEU A 72 -21.07 -4.67 14.37
CA LEU A 72 -22.45 -4.23 14.51
C LEU A 72 -23.16 -5.19 15.47
N HIS A 73 -23.59 -4.69 16.62
CA HIS A 73 -24.28 -5.50 17.64
C HIS A 73 -25.81 -5.28 17.63
N GLU A 74 -26.25 -4.20 17.00
CA GLU A 74 -27.65 -3.79 16.99
C GLU A 74 -28.04 -3.22 15.62
N VAL A 75 -29.31 -3.38 15.26
CA VAL A 75 -29.89 -2.80 14.04
C VAL A 75 -31.18 -2.05 14.36
N TYR A 76 -31.44 -1.00 13.58
CA TYR A 76 -32.71 -0.29 13.57
C TYR A 76 -33.44 -0.62 12.27
N VAL A 77 -34.53 -1.37 12.37
CA VAL A 77 -35.29 -1.87 11.22
C VAL A 77 -36.80 -1.56 11.34
N PRO A 78 -37.58 -1.55 10.24
CA PRO A 78 -39.02 -1.37 10.30
C PRO A 78 -39.69 -2.41 11.19
N MET A 79 -40.70 -1.98 11.95
CA MET A 79 -41.49 -2.87 12.80
C MET A 79 -42.11 -4.00 11.97
N GLY A 80 -41.98 -5.23 12.46
CA GLY A 80 -42.47 -6.44 11.78
C GLY A 80 -41.58 -6.96 10.65
N LEU A 81 -40.45 -6.32 10.32
CA LEU A 81 -39.58 -6.74 9.22
C LEU A 81 -39.11 -8.19 9.37
N ALA A 82 -38.70 -8.61 10.56
CA ALA A 82 -38.23 -9.99 10.78
C ALA A 82 -39.32 -11.03 10.46
N THR A 83 -40.56 -10.75 10.87
CA THR A 83 -41.73 -11.58 10.58
C THR A 83 -42.03 -11.59 9.09
N GLU A 84 -41.93 -10.43 8.43
CA GLU A 84 -42.13 -10.31 7.00
C GLU A 84 -41.08 -11.11 6.22
N ILE A 85 -39.79 -10.98 6.56
CA ILE A 85 -38.71 -11.78 5.96
C ILE A 85 -39.01 -13.28 6.08
N ARG A 86 -39.39 -13.77 7.27
CA ARG A 86 -39.74 -15.18 7.48
C ARG A 86 -40.91 -15.63 6.59
N ASN A 87 -41.88 -14.76 6.37
CA ASN A 87 -43.10 -15.10 5.64
C ASN A 87 -42.95 -14.98 4.12
N THR A 88 -42.20 -13.99 3.63
CA THR A 88 -42.18 -13.61 2.21
C THR A 88 -40.90 -13.98 1.49
N VAL A 89 -39.75 -14.03 2.17
CA VAL A 89 -38.47 -14.35 1.52
C VAL A 89 -38.39 -15.85 1.25
N ARG A 90 -38.05 -16.20 0.01
CA ARG A 90 -37.74 -17.56 -0.44
C ARG A 90 -36.51 -17.51 -1.31
N PHE A 91 -35.62 -18.49 -1.16
CA PHE A 91 -34.47 -18.63 -2.05
C PHE A 91 -34.85 -19.35 -3.34
N ALA A 92 -33.94 -19.39 -4.31
CA ALA A 92 -34.17 -19.98 -5.63
C ALA A 92 -34.55 -21.47 -5.60
N ASP A 93 -34.16 -22.18 -4.53
CA ASP A 93 -34.52 -23.58 -4.25
C ASP A 93 -35.87 -23.73 -3.51
N GLY A 94 -36.58 -22.63 -3.26
CA GLY A 94 -37.86 -22.60 -2.56
C GLY A 94 -37.77 -22.67 -1.04
N ARG A 95 -36.56 -22.76 -0.47
CA ARG A 95 -36.40 -22.88 0.99
C ARG A 95 -36.67 -21.57 1.71
N LEU A 96 -37.09 -21.69 2.96
CA LEU A 96 -37.23 -20.58 3.91
C LEU A 96 -35.86 -20.16 4.47
N PRO A 97 -35.69 -18.88 4.84
CA PRO A 97 -34.46 -18.43 5.48
C PRO A 97 -34.30 -18.99 6.89
N HIS A 98 -33.08 -19.41 7.21
CA HIS A 98 -32.66 -19.71 8.58
C HIS A 98 -32.61 -18.42 9.43
N GLU A 99 -32.66 -18.55 10.76
CA GLU A 99 -32.65 -17.38 11.66
C GLU A 99 -31.43 -16.46 11.43
N GLU A 100 -30.26 -17.02 11.13
CA GLU A 100 -29.05 -16.26 10.78
C GLU A 100 -29.19 -15.46 9.48
N GLU A 101 -29.95 -15.99 8.51
CA GLU A 101 -30.24 -15.32 7.22
C GLU A 101 -31.32 -14.25 7.38
N VAL A 102 -32.26 -14.44 8.32
CA VAL A 102 -33.22 -13.41 8.72
C VAL A 102 -32.47 -12.23 9.35
N GLU A 103 -31.53 -12.49 10.25
CA GLU A 103 -30.67 -11.45 10.85
C GLU A 103 -29.79 -10.76 9.80
N ALA A 104 -29.17 -11.52 8.89
CA ALA A 104 -28.41 -10.95 7.77
C ALA A 104 -29.28 -10.04 6.88
N CYS A 105 -30.51 -10.44 6.55
CA CYS A 105 -31.46 -9.61 5.81
C CYS A 105 -31.83 -8.32 6.56
N MET A 106 -31.98 -8.37 7.88
CA MET A 106 -32.23 -7.20 8.71
C MET A 106 -31.03 -6.23 8.71
N VAL A 107 -29.80 -6.74 8.76
CA VAL A 107 -28.57 -5.93 8.62
C VAL A 107 -28.57 -5.23 7.26
N ILE A 108 -28.89 -5.94 6.18
CA ILE A 108 -28.97 -5.37 4.83
C ILE A 108 -29.99 -4.22 4.76
N VAL A 109 -31.19 -4.42 5.33
CA VAL A 109 -32.23 -3.38 5.40
C VAL A 109 -31.78 -2.20 6.25
N HIS A 110 -31.17 -2.45 7.40
CA HIS A 110 -30.62 -1.41 8.25
C HIS A 110 -29.58 -0.56 7.51
N MET A 111 -28.68 -1.20 6.74
CA MET A 111 -27.69 -0.49 5.91
C MET A 111 -28.31 0.40 4.84
N ILE A 112 -29.42 -0.02 4.23
CA ILE A 112 -30.15 0.82 3.25
C ILE A 112 -30.81 2.01 3.97
N LEU A 113 -31.31 1.82 5.19
CA LEU A 113 -32.03 2.85 5.98
C LEU A 113 -31.15 3.83 6.75
N ALA A 114 -29.95 3.44 7.13
CA ALA A 114 -29.09 4.19 8.04
C ALA A 114 -28.28 5.30 7.34
N ARG A 115 -28.66 5.66 6.10
CA ARG A 115 -28.04 6.77 5.39
C ARG A 115 -28.71 8.10 5.76
N ASP A 116 -28.12 8.78 6.75
CA ASP A 116 -27.95 10.23 6.69
C ASP A 116 -26.54 10.51 6.17
N GLY A 117 -26.47 11.25 5.07
CA GLY A 117 -25.28 11.41 4.22
C GLY A 117 -24.27 12.46 4.67
N SER A 118 -24.09 12.72 5.97
CA SER A 118 -22.99 13.58 6.43
C SER A 118 -21.75 12.74 6.75
N ASN A 119 -20.98 12.37 5.70
CA ASN A 119 -19.51 12.15 5.71
C ASN A 119 -18.97 11.20 4.64
N LEU A 120 -19.63 11.04 3.47
CA LEU A 120 -19.02 10.26 2.39
C LEU A 120 -18.87 10.96 1.05
N ASP A 121 -19.39 12.18 0.86
CA ASP A 121 -19.21 12.86 -0.44
C ASP A 121 -19.20 14.39 -0.42
N GLY A 122 -19.15 15.05 0.75
CA GLY A 122 -18.80 16.48 0.91
C GLY A 122 -19.70 17.53 0.24
N GLU A 123 -20.46 17.22 -0.80
CA GLU A 123 -21.21 18.18 -1.59
C GLU A 123 -22.38 17.49 -2.31
N TYR A 124 -23.42 17.04 -1.61
CA TYR A 124 -24.72 16.82 -2.28
C TYR A 124 -25.86 16.94 -1.26
N LYS A 125 -26.76 17.89 -1.50
CA LYS A 125 -28.07 17.99 -0.84
C LYS A 125 -28.98 16.90 -1.41
N ASP A 126 -29.73 16.24 -0.55
CA ASP A 126 -30.81 15.29 -0.85
C ASP A 126 -30.44 14.01 -1.61
N PHE A 127 -29.76 13.06 -0.95
CA PHE A 127 -29.89 11.65 -1.33
C PHE A 127 -31.12 11.05 -0.64
N GLY A 128 -32.27 11.18 -1.29
CA GLY A 128 -33.47 10.46 -0.90
C GLY A 128 -33.31 8.95 -1.06
N LYS A 129 -33.69 8.19 -0.04
CA LYS A 129 -34.28 6.83 -0.07
C LYS A 129 -33.50 5.69 -0.78
N THR A 130 -32.32 5.90 -1.38
CA THR A 130 -31.57 4.90 -2.18
C THR A 130 -30.08 4.81 -1.82
N ILE A 131 -29.47 3.62 -1.93
CA ILE A 131 -28.02 3.35 -1.75
C ILE A 131 -27.39 2.86 -3.06
N PRO A 132 -26.29 3.49 -3.54
CA PRO A 132 -25.56 3.04 -4.72
C PRO A 132 -24.95 1.65 -4.56
N ALA A 133 -25.04 0.81 -5.59
CA ALA A 133 -24.60 -0.58 -5.57
C ALA A 133 -23.11 -0.75 -5.40
N LYS A 134 -22.30 0.22 -5.83
CA LYS A 134 -20.86 0.20 -5.55
C LYS A 134 -20.58 0.26 -4.05
N ILE A 135 -21.35 1.05 -3.30
CA ILE A 135 -21.23 1.21 -1.85
C ILE A 135 -21.84 -0.03 -1.18
N PHE A 136 -23.05 -0.39 -1.58
CA PHE A 136 -23.76 -1.54 -1.03
C PHE A 136 -23.00 -2.85 -1.24
N ASN A 137 -22.48 -3.14 -2.43
CA ASN A 137 -21.70 -4.36 -2.71
C ASN A 137 -20.38 -4.41 -1.93
N ARG A 138 -19.77 -3.25 -1.63
CA ARG A 138 -18.59 -3.19 -0.74
C ARG A 138 -18.94 -3.55 0.70
N LEU A 139 -20.11 -3.12 1.16
CA LEU A 139 -20.65 -3.45 2.47
C LEU A 139 -21.08 -4.93 2.57
N LEU A 140 -21.63 -5.48 1.48
CA LEU A 140 -22.15 -6.85 1.39
C LEU A 140 -21.11 -7.94 1.14
N GLY A 141 -20.01 -7.63 0.45
CA GLY A 141 -18.97 -8.60 0.11
C GLY A 141 -18.34 -9.32 1.30
N LYS A 142 -18.63 -8.86 2.53
CA LYS A 142 -18.09 -9.37 3.79
C LYS A 142 -19.12 -10.07 4.69
N LEU A 143 -20.42 -9.88 4.45
CA LEU A 143 -21.52 -10.71 4.99
C LEU A 143 -21.45 -12.15 4.44
N SER A 144 -20.94 -12.30 3.21
CA SER A 144 -20.94 -13.55 2.45
C SER A 144 -19.93 -14.64 2.88
N ARG A 145 -19.06 -14.40 3.87
CA ARG A 145 -17.98 -15.35 4.25
C ARG A 145 -18.17 -16.08 5.58
N ARG A 146 -19.21 -15.75 6.38
CA ARG A 146 -19.58 -16.52 7.59
C ARG A 146 -20.75 -17.47 7.38
N THR A 147 -21.52 -17.33 6.29
CA THR A 147 -22.53 -18.28 5.85
C THR A 147 -21.93 -19.58 5.25
N THR A 148 -20.73 -19.99 5.66
CA THR A 148 -20.11 -21.26 5.25
C THR A 148 -19.99 -22.23 6.41
N GLY A 149 -21.12 -22.53 7.06
CA GLY A 149 -21.56 -23.92 7.03
C GLY A 149 -22.18 -24.16 5.65
N ALA A 150 -22.00 -25.33 5.04
CA ALA A 150 -22.27 -25.59 3.62
C ALA A 150 -23.75 -25.43 3.13
N GLN A 151 -24.60 -24.72 3.87
CA GLN A 151 -26.05 -24.61 3.65
C GLN A 151 -26.62 -23.17 3.65
N LEU A 152 -25.85 -22.11 3.93
CA LEU A 152 -26.40 -20.75 4.03
C LEU A 152 -26.17 -19.90 2.76
N ALA A 153 -27.05 -18.93 2.52
CA ALA A 153 -27.10 -18.10 1.32
C ALA A 153 -25.97 -17.07 1.24
N THR A 154 -25.51 -16.82 0.01
CA THR A 154 -24.60 -15.71 -0.32
C THR A 154 -25.30 -14.36 -0.20
N ALA A 155 -24.53 -13.28 -0.03
CA ALA A 155 -25.08 -11.93 0.00
C ALA A 155 -25.89 -11.59 -1.27
N LYS A 156 -25.47 -12.08 -2.44
CA LYS A 156 -26.22 -11.94 -3.69
C LYS A 156 -27.58 -12.64 -3.60
N GLN A 157 -27.62 -13.87 -3.12
CA GLN A 157 -28.87 -14.63 -2.96
C GLN A 157 -29.82 -13.96 -1.96
N LEU A 158 -29.30 -13.35 -0.88
CA LEU A 158 -30.11 -12.59 0.06
C LEU A 158 -30.72 -11.34 -0.60
N ILE A 159 -29.96 -10.58 -1.38
CA ILE A 159 -30.44 -9.40 -2.10
C ILE A 159 -31.49 -9.79 -3.14
N ASP A 160 -31.20 -10.81 -3.94
CA ASP A 160 -32.11 -11.31 -4.97
C ASP A 160 -33.44 -11.77 -4.32
N ALA A 161 -33.36 -12.44 -3.16
CA ALA A 161 -34.54 -12.90 -2.43
C ALA A 161 -35.32 -11.75 -1.76
N LEU A 162 -34.63 -10.71 -1.27
CA LEU A 162 -35.26 -9.49 -0.75
C LEU A 162 -35.94 -8.66 -1.85
N GLU A 163 -35.37 -8.63 -3.05
CA GLU A 163 -35.97 -7.99 -4.22
C GLU A 163 -37.23 -8.74 -4.65
N LEU A 164 -37.14 -10.07 -4.77
CA LEU A 164 -38.29 -10.93 -5.11
C LEU A 164 -39.42 -10.84 -4.08
N ALA A 165 -39.07 -10.73 -2.80
CA ALA A 165 -40.03 -10.55 -1.71
C ALA A 165 -40.67 -9.14 -1.67
N GLY A 166 -40.23 -8.21 -2.53
CA GLY A 166 -40.73 -6.83 -2.52
C GLY A 166 -40.34 -6.04 -1.28
N ILE A 167 -39.27 -6.45 -0.58
CA ILE A 167 -38.75 -5.74 0.60
C ILE A 167 -37.82 -4.60 0.15
N ILE A 168 -37.03 -4.84 -0.90
CA ILE A 168 -36.16 -3.84 -1.53
C ILE A 168 -36.53 -3.64 -3.00
N LYS A 169 -36.25 -2.45 -3.53
CA LYS A 169 -36.30 -2.12 -4.96
C LYS A 169 -34.89 -1.93 -5.47
N VAL A 170 -34.59 -2.54 -6.61
CA VAL A 170 -33.29 -2.41 -7.29
C VAL A 170 -33.48 -1.57 -8.55
N ASP A 171 -32.91 -0.37 -8.57
CA ASP A 171 -32.79 0.40 -9.80
C ASP A 171 -31.55 -0.09 -10.56
N ARG A 172 -31.79 -0.68 -11.73
CA ARG A 172 -30.76 -1.22 -12.63
C ARG A 172 -30.24 -0.18 -13.64
N SER A 173 -30.56 1.11 -13.47
CA SER A 173 -29.98 2.17 -14.27
C SER A 173 -28.46 2.27 -14.04
N TYR A 174 -27.67 2.35 -15.12
CA TYR A 174 -26.20 2.43 -15.05
C TYR A 174 -25.66 3.35 -16.16
N CYS A 175 -24.91 4.38 -15.77
CA CYS A 175 -24.16 5.24 -16.66
C CYS A 175 -22.72 5.40 -16.14
N PRO A 176 -21.69 4.93 -16.88
CA PRO A 176 -20.30 5.05 -16.46
C PRO A 176 -19.91 6.50 -16.16
N GLY A 177 -19.55 6.77 -14.90
CA GLY A 177 -19.12 8.10 -14.45
C GLY A 177 -20.23 9.03 -13.94
N GLU A 178 -21.51 8.66 -14.08
CA GLU A 178 -22.64 9.48 -13.61
C GLU A 178 -23.41 8.78 -12.48
N TYR A 179 -23.97 7.58 -12.70
CA TYR A 179 -24.74 6.84 -11.70
C TYR A 179 -24.58 5.32 -11.83
N SER A 180 -24.62 4.63 -10.68
CA SER A 180 -24.61 3.17 -10.61
C SER A 180 -26.00 2.64 -10.26
N TYR A 181 -26.19 1.32 -10.34
CA TYR A 181 -27.36 0.66 -9.76
C TYR A 181 -27.62 1.16 -8.33
N SER A 182 -28.86 1.16 -7.88
CA SER A 182 -29.18 1.57 -6.51
C SER A 182 -30.21 0.66 -5.86
N TYR A 183 -30.18 0.60 -4.54
CA TYR A 183 -31.11 -0.19 -3.73
C TYR A 183 -31.92 0.75 -2.85
N SER A 184 -33.22 0.52 -2.73
CA SER A 184 -34.09 1.26 -1.82
C SER A 184 -35.03 0.31 -1.12
N ILE A 185 -35.62 0.74 0.00
CA ILE A 185 -36.70 0.00 0.65
C ILE A 185 -38.03 0.41 0.05
N THR A 186 -39.00 -0.51 -0.02
CA THR A 186 -40.35 -0.18 -0.47
C THR A 186 -41.03 0.86 0.40
N GLU A 187 -41.96 1.61 -0.20
CA GLU A 187 -42.59 2.76 0.44
C GLU A 187 -43.41 2.38 1.69
N ASP A 188 -43.97 1.18 1.71
CA ASP A 188 -44.68 0.64 2.87
C ASP A 188 -43.75 0.49 4.08
N LEU A 189 -42.62 -0.21 3.91
CA LEU A 189 -41.62 -0.40 4.95
C LEU A 189 -40.96 0.92 5.40
N GLN A 190 -40.85 1.91 4.51
CA GLN A 190 -40.36 3.24 4.87
C GLN A 190 -41.29 4.00 5.83
N LYS A 191 -42.61 3.74 5.77
CA LYS A 191 -43.61 4.42 6.60
C LYS A 191 -43.74 3.82 8.00
N ARG A 192 -43.20 2.62 8.23
CA ARG A 192 -43.30 1.93 9.52
C ARG A 192 -42.35 2.54 10.55
N ALA A 193 -42.78 2.54 11.81
CA ALA A 193 -41.91 2.86 12.94
C ALA A 193 -40.70 1.93 12.97
N ARG A 194 -39.54 2.45 13.39
CA ARG A 194 -38.33 1.65 13.52
C ARG A 194 -38.25 1.06 14.92
N VAL A 195 -37.84 -0.21 14.99
CA VAL A 195 -37.57 -0.92 16.24
C VAL A 195 -36.09 -1.22 16.33
N HIS A 196 -35.56 -1.11 17.54
CA HIS A 196 -34.22 -1.60 17.89
C HIS A 196 -34.26 -3.12 18.02
N VAL A 197 -33.31 -3.79 17.39
CA VAL A 197 -33.16 -5.25 17.45
C VAL A 197 -31.70 -5.56 17.79
N PRO A 198 -31.42 -6.14 18.97
CA PRO A 198 -30.10 -6.68 19.26
C PRO A 198 -29.86 -7.93 18.40
N LEU A 199 -28.66 -8.04 17.83
CA LEU A 199 -28.27 -9.19 17.02
C LEU A 199 -27.83 -10.33 17.96
N LYS A 200 -28.14 -11.59 17.61
CA LYS A 200 -27.89 -12.72 18.52
C LYS A 200 -26.42 -13.14 18.57
N GLU A 201 -25.58 -12.69 17.64
CA GLU A 201 -24.15 -12.98 17.67
C GLU A 201 -23.45 -12.27 18.85
N ALA A 202 -22.89 -13.05 19.78
CA ALA A 202 -22.13 -12.53 20.93
C ALA A 202 -20.92 -11.65 20.53
N ASP A 203 -20.38 -11.86 19.33
CA ASP A 203 -19.25 -11.12 18.77
C ASP A 203 -19.64 -9.96 17.83
N GLY A 204 -20.94 -9.79 17.55
CA GLY A 204 -21.49 -8.84 16.58
C GLY A 204 -21.17 -9.16 15.10
N TYR A 205 -21.92 -8.56 14.18
CA TYR A 205 -21.66 -8.61 12.74
C TYR A 205 -20.45 -7.72 12.43
N ARG A 206 -19.27 -8.33 12.42
CA ARG A 206 -18.00 -7.66 12.12
C ARG A 206 -17.88 -7.39 10.62
N MET A 207 -17.61 -6.14 10.26
CA MET A 207 -17.29 -5.80 8.86
C MET A 207 -15.95 -6.38 8.40
N TRP A 208 -15.18 -7.03 9.26
CA TRP A 208 -13.84 -7.54 8.94
C TRP A 208 -13.76 -9.03 9.28
N SER A 209 -13.54 -9.88 8.27
CA SER A 209 -13.24 -11.28 8.51
C SER A 209 -11.85 -11.39 9.13
N ARG A 210 -11.71 -12.15 10.23
CA ARG A 210 -10.42 -12.64 10.75
C ARG A 210 -9.57 -13.39 9.69
N GLN A 211 -10.13 -13.72 8.52
CA GLN A 211 -9.46 -14.50 7.47
C GLN A 211 -8.65 -13.69 6.44
N GLN A 212 -8.65 -12.35 6.48
CA GLN A 212 -7.39 -11.70 6.11
C GLN A 212 -6.53 -11.90 7.34
N MET A 213 -5.67 -12.92 7.31
CA MET A 213 -4.49 -12.88 8.17
C MET A 213 -3.76 -11.62 7.73
N PHE A 214 -4.05 -10.50 8.36
CA PHE A 214 -3.19 -9.35 8.26
C PHE A 214 -1.86 -9.86 8.78
N ASN A 215 -0.89 -9.98 7.88
CA ASN A 215 0.47 -10.14 8.31
C ASN A 215 0.77 -9.03 9.36
N GLU A 216 1.70 -9.30 10.25
CA GLU A 216 1.98 -8.43 11.39
C GLU A 216 2.12 -6.95 10.99
N LEU A 217 2.73 -6.70 9.83
CA LEU A 217 2.87 -5.40 9.22
C LEU A 217 1.52 -4.72 8.92
N SER A 218 0.58 -5.44 8.30
CA SER A 218 -0.75 -4.90 8.00
C SER A 218 -1.56 -4.61 9.26
N SER A 219 -1.41 -5.41 10.31
CA SER A 219 -2.06 -5.18 11.60
C SER A 219 -1.52 -3.93 12.29
N ALA A 220 -0.19 -3.76 12.30
CA ALA A 220 0.46 -2.59 12.87
C ALA A 220 0.12 -1.29 12.11
N LEU A 221 -0.07 -1.37 10.79
CA LEU A 221 -0.54 -0.24 10.00
C LEU A 221 -1.94 0.20 10.43
N LEU A 222 -2.88 -0.75 10.52
CA LEU A 222 -4.25 -0.44 10.94
C LEU A 222 -4.32 0.12 12.36
N TRP A 223 -3.43 -0.31 13.24
CA TRP A 223 -3.30 0.27 14.58
C TRP A 223 -2.88 1.75 14.55
N SER A 224 -2.02 2.16 13.61
CA SER A 224 -1.56 3.55 13.51
C SER A 224 -2.60 4.50 12.88
N TYR A 225 -3.55 3.98 12.09
CA TYR A 225 -4.49 4.81 11.31
C TYR A 225 -5.32 5.83 12.10
N PRO A 226 -5.84 5.52 13.30
CA PRO A 226 -6.61 6.48 14.10
C PRO A 226 -5.83 7.75 14.48
N HIS A 227 -4.50 7.71 14.39
CA HIS A 227 -3.60 8.80 14.77
C HIS A 227 -3.30 9.75 13.60
N TYR A 228 -3.84 9.49 12.42
CA TYR A 228 -3.56 10.29 11.24
C TYR A 228 -4.60 11.39 11.04
N THR A 229 -4.13 12.60 10.77
CA THR A 229 -4.96 13.68 10.25
C THR A 229 -4.62 13.89 8.78
N LEU A 230 -5.56 13.52 7.90
CA LEU A 230 -5.41 13.75 6.46
C LEU A 230 -5.70 15.23 6.13
N PRO A 231 -4.95 15.83 5.18
CA PRO A 231 -5.22 17.19 4.75
C PRO A 231 -6.54 17.26 3.96
N ASP A 232 -7.31 18.31 4.14
CA ASP A 232 -8.51 18.52 3.32
C ASP A 232 -8.14 18.97 1.89
N LEU A 233 -9.10 18.89 0.96
CA LEU A 233 -8.84 19.26 -0.44
C LEU A 233 -8.55 20.75 -0.64
N VAL A 234 -9.02 21.62 0.26
CA VAL A 234 -8.78 23.07 0.18
C VAL A 234 -7.31 23.35 0.53
N GLN A 235 -6.82 22.76 1.61
CA GLN A 235 -5.42 22.78 2.03
C GLN A 235 -4.52 22.24 0.92
N VAL A 236 -4.80 21.04 0.39
CA VAL A 236 -3.99 20.43 -0.68
C VAL A 236 -3.90 21.33 -1.92
N LYS A 237 -5.01 21.97 -2.33
CA LYS A 237 -5.02 22.91 -3.46
C LYS A 237 -4.23 24.18 -3.16
N ALA A 238 -4.32 24.73 -1.94
CA ALA A 238 -3.56 25.90 -1.52
C ALA A 238 -2.05 25.63 -1.59
N ILE A 239 -1.61 24.47 -1.09
CA ILE A 239 -0.22 24.02 -1.19
C ILE A 239 0.21 23.88 -2.65
N ALA A 240 -0.63 23.32 -3.51
CA ALA A 240 -0.31 23.16 -4.93
C ALA A 240 -0.06 24.52 -5.62
N VAL A 241 -0.85 25.55 -5.29
CA VAL A 241 -0.61 26.93 -5.75
C VAL A 241 0.75 27.44 -5.29
N GLN A 242 1.09 27.24 -4.01
CA GLN A 242 2.36 27.68 -3.45
C GLN A 242 3.56 26.94 -4.08
N LEU A 243 3.43 25.65 -4.37
CA LEU A 243 4.48 24.85 -5.02
C LEU A 243 4.79 25.35 -6.43
N ASP A 244 3.77 25.67 -7.24
CA ASP A 244 3.96 26.23 -8.58
C ASP A 244 4.51 27.67 -8.52
N ALA A 245 3.94 28.52 -7.66
CA ALA A 245 4.37 29.92 -7.50
C ALA A 245 5.87 30.02 -7.13
N ASN A 246 6.34 29.14 -6.24
CA ASN A 246 7.73 29.07 -5.81
C ASN A 246 8.63 28.24 -6.75
N LYS A 247 8.09 27.73 -7.87
CA LYS A 247 8.82 26.92 -8.86
C LYS A 247 9.56 25.73 -8.24
N ILE A 248 8.93 25.08 -7.26
CA ILE A 248 9.54 23.97 -6.53
C ILE A 248 9.83 22.80 -7.49
N MET A 249 11.01 22.20 -7.31
CA MET A 249 11.44 21.01 -8.04
C MET A 249 11.26 19.77 -7.18
N ARG A 250 10.53 18.77 -7.67
CA ARG A 250 10.34 17.46 -7.01
C ARG A 250 10.78 16.34 -7.95
N LYS A 251 11.71 15.50 -7.49
CA LYS A 251 12.28 14.39 -8.28
C LYS A 251 12.81 14.85 -9.66
N GLY A 252 13.43 16.03 -9.70
CA GLY A 252 13.98 16.63 -10.93
C GLY A 252 12.94 17.25 -11.87
N LYS A 253 11.68 17.37 -11.44
CA LYS A 253 10.60 17.96 -12.24
C LYS A 253 10.03 19.20 -11.58
N ARG A 254 9.72 20.23 -12.38
CA ARG A 254 9.04 21.43 -11.89
C ARG A 254 7.59 21.11 -11.56
N CYS A 255 7.14 21.45 -10.36
CA CYS A 255 5.74 21.36 -9.97
C CYS A 255 4.93 22.44 -10.71
N VAL A 256 3.82 22.04 -11.33
CA VAL A 256 2.91 22.94 -12.05
C VAL A 256 1.48 22.62 -11.64
N TYR A 257 0.74 23.66 -11.24
CA TYR A 257 -0.66 23.58 -10.91
C TYR A 257 -1.47 24.42 -11.90
N ALA A 258 -2.32 23.77 -12.69
CA ALA A 258 -3.11 24.41 -13.72
C ALA A 258 -4.59 24.35 -13.33
N LEU A 259 -5.06 25.38 -12.63
CA LEU A 259 -6.49 25.59 -12.39
C LEU A 259 -7.23 25.38 -13.72
N THR A 260 -8.30 24.59 -13.67
CA THR A 260 -9.14 24.08 -14.77
C THR A 260 -9.84 25.14 -15.64
N ASN A 261 -9.32 26.37 -15.72
CA ASN A 261 -9.87 27.44 -16.54
C ASN A 261 -8.93 27.88 -17.69
N LYS A 262 -9.59 28.03 -18.85
CA LYS A 262 -9.13 28.36 -20.21
C LYS A 262 -8.19 29.57 -20.31
N SER A 263 -6.99 29.48 -19.77
CA SER A 263 -5.95 30.52 -19.87
C SER A 263 -4.73 30.04 -20.66
N LYS A 264 -3.85 30.97 -21.04
CA LYS A 264 -2.54 30.71 -21.65
C LYS A 264 -1.74 29.62 -20.92
N ARG A 265 -1.95 29.45 -19.59
CA ARG A 265 -1.34 28.39 -18.78
C ARG A 265 -1.93 26.99 -19.02
N ALA A 266 -3.21 26.87 -19.34
CA ALA A 266 -3.79 25.62 -19.81
C ALA A 266 -3.22 25.24 -21.19
N MET A 267 -2.92 26.23 -22.04
CA MET A 267 -2.20 26.00 -23.29
C MET A 267 -0.75 25.57 -23.04
N GLU A 268 -0.02 26.20 -22.12
CA GLU A 268 1.32 25.74 -21.68
C GLU A 268 1.28 24.32 -21.09
N TYR A 269 0.24 23.98 -20.33
CA TYR A 269 -0.04 22.63 -19.84
C TYR A 269 -0.21 21.62 -21.01
N TRP A 270 -1.03 21.96 -22.01
CA TRP A 270 -1.24 21.10 -23.18
C TRP A 270 -0.02 21.04 -24.11
N VAL A 271 0.76 22.12 -24.21
CA VAL A 271 2.01 22.20 -24.98
C VAL A 271 3.10 21.35 -24.31
N ALA A 272 3.28 21.45 -22.99
CA ALA A 272 4.19 20.56 -22.24
C ALA A 272 3.75 19.09 -22.35
N ARG A 273 2.44 18.82 -22.33
CA ARG A 273 1.86 17.48 -22.50
C ARG A 273 2.03 16.91 -23.91
N ARG A 274 1.98 17.75 -24.97
CA ARG A 274 2.16 17.38 -26.39
C ARG A 274 3.62 17.30 -26.83
N ALA A 275 4.50 18.16 -26.30
CA ALA A 275 5.89 18.29 -26.76
C ALA A 275 6.84 17.18 -26.29
N ASN A 276 6.34 16.05 -25.76
CA ASN A 276 7.14 15.00 -25.14
C ASN A 276 7.99 15.47 -23.93
N ASP A 277 7.76 16.67 -23.41
CA ASP A 277 8.48 17.25 -22.26
C ASP A 277 7.90 16.78 -20.90
N ARG A 278 7.25 15.61 -20.88
CA ARG A 278 6.75 14.95 -19.65
C ARG A 278 7.88 14.62 -18.66
N HIS A 279 9.13 14.76 -19.10
CA HIS A 279 10.31 14.52 -18.29
C HIS A 279 10.70 15.73 -17.41
N SER A 280 10.31 16.96 -17.77
CA SER A 280 10.72 18.18 -17.04
C SER A 280 9.68 18.71 -16.04
N VAL A 281 8.40 18.36 -16.19
CA VAL A 281 7.29 18.89 -15.37
C VAL A 281 6.50 17.78 -14.66
N ARG A 282 6.06 18.06 -13.43
CA ARG A 282 5.09 17.29 -12.65
C ARG A 282 3.80 18.10 -12.53
N ILE A 283 2.72 17.54 -13.05
CA ILE A 283 1.37 18.11 -12.99
C ILE A 283 0.76 17.77 -11.63
N LEU A 284 0.41 18.79 -10.86
CA LEU A 284 -0.17 18.60 -9.52
C LEU A 284 -1.66 18.25 -9.57
N ASP A 285 -2.41 18.69 -10.58
CA ASP A 285 -3.84 18.39 -10.75
C ASP A 285 -4.13 16.88 -10.79
N GLU A 286 -3.29 16.09 -11.48
CA GLU A 286 -3.42 14.63 -11.54
C GLU A 286 -3.21 13.98 -10.15
N ASP A 287 -2.25 14.48 -9.37
CA ASP A 287 -1.99 14.03 -8.00
C ASP A 287 -3.20 14.36 -7.09
N ILE A 288 -3.79 15.55 -7.24
CA ILE A 288 -4.98 16.00 -6.49
C ILE A 288 -6.23 15.20 -6.87
N GLU A 289 -6.47 14.95 -8.15
CA GLU A 289 -7.58 14.11 -8.62
C GLU A 289 -7.46 12.66 -8.13
N GLN A 290 -6.23 12.14 -8.06
CA GLN A 290 -5.99 10.84 -7.47
C GLN A 290 -6.31 10.85 -5.97
N TYR A 291 -5.87 11.87 -5.23
CA TYR A 291 -6.17 12.02 -3.81
C TYR A 291 -7.67 12.16 -3.54
N GLN A 292 -8.38 13.01 -4.31
CA GLN A 292 -9.83 13.17 -4.22
C GLN A 292 -10.57 11.83 -4.44
N ARG A 293 -10.14 11.03 -5.43
CA ARG A 293 -10.70 9.69 -5.66
C ARG A 293 -10.45 8.75 -4.47
N MET A 294 -9.28 8.84 -3.84
CA MET A 294 -8.94 8.05 -2.66
C MET A 294 -9.78 8.45 -1.45
N LEU A 295 -10.03 9.75 -1.23
CA LEU A 295 -10.94 10.21 -0.18
C LEU A 295 -12.37 9.74 -0.42
N LYS A 296 -12.90 9.93 -1.65
CA LYS A 296 -14.26 9.52 -2.03
C LYS A 296 -14.51 8.02 -1.90
N SER A 297 -13.52 7.21 -2.26
CA SER A 297 -13.63 5.76 -2.17
C SER A 297 -13.13 5.19 -0.85
N GLY A 298 -12.65 6.02 0.08
CA GLY A 298 -11.89 5.56 1.25
C GLY A 298 -10.51 5.01 0.87
N LEU A 299 -9.53 5.18 1.77
CA LEU A 299 -8.18 4.70 1.54
C LEU A 299 -8.16 3.17 1.33
N PRO A 300 -7.42 2.67 0.34
CA PRO A 300 -7.15 1.23 0.20
C PRO A 300 -6.53 0.67 1.49
N VAL A 301 -7.12 -0.40 2.00
CA VAL A 301 -6.61 -1.13 3.17
C VAL A 301 -5.27 -1.81 2.83
N PRO A 302 -4.34 -1.94 3.78
CA PRO A 302 -3.11 -2.68 3.58
C PRO A 302 -3.41 -4.10 3.12
N HIS A 303 -2.75 -4.53 2.05
CA HIS A 303 -2.83 -5.90 1.56
C HIS A 303 -1.49 -6.30 0.95
N ASP A 304 -1.10 -7.55 1.12
CA ASP A 304 -0.06 -8.18 0.34
C ASP A 304 -0.64 -8.80 -0.93
N SER A 305 0.24 -9.18 -1.85
CA SER A 305 -0.14 -9.95 -3.04
C SER A 305 0.73 -11.19 -3.13
N ALA A 306 0.18 -12.31 -3.61
CA ALA A 306 0.95 -13.53 -3.83
C ALA A 306 2.16 -13.33 -4.79
N LEU A 307 2.15 -12.25 -5.59
CA LEU A 307 3.18 -11.95 -6.58
C LEU A 307 4.27 -10.99 -6.06
N CYS A 308 4.02 -10.29 -4.94
CA CYS A 308 4.92 -9.30 -4.37
C CYS A 308 4.75 -9.30 -2.84
N PRO A 309 5.81 -9.66 -2.07
CA PRO A 309 5.71 -9.78 -0.62
C PRO A 309 5.48 -8.44 0.08
N ARG A 310 5.73 -7.31 -0.61
CA ARG A 310 5.47 -5.98 -0.05
C ARG A 310 3.98 -5.77 0.22
N VAL A 311 3.69 -5.25 1.41
CA VAL A 311 2.37 -4.74 1.74
C VAL A 311 2.12 -3.45 0.96
N THR A 312 0.96 -3.33 0.35
CA THR A 312 0.54 -2.14 -0.38
C THR A 312 -0.65 -1.49 0.32
N ASP A 313 -0.52 -0.20 0.57
CA ASP A 313 -1.45 0.68 1.27
C ASP A 313 -1.87 1.84 0.33
N GLY A 314 -3.01 2.48 0.62
CA GLY A 314 -3.37 3.79 0.09
C GLY A 314 -2.23 4.81 0.15
N PHE A 315 -1.47 4.86 1.24
CA PHE A 315 -0.35 5.81 1.37
C PHE A 315 0.76 5.55 0.34
N ASN A 316 1.06 4.30 -0.02
CA ASN A 316 2.04 4.01 -1.07
C ASN A 316 1.62 4.60 -2.44
N ARG A 317 0.31 4.74 -2.68
CA ARG A 317 -0.27 5.28 -3.92
C ARG A 317 -0.44 6.80 -3.88
N MET A 318 -0.40 7.40 -2.70
CA MET A 318 -0.55 8.84 -2.53
C MET A 318 0.72 9.57 -2.99
N ALA A 319 0.56 10.70 -3.66
CA ALA A 319 1.68 11.54 -4.07
C ALA A 319 2.48 12.00 -2.85
N SER A 320 3.82 11.95 -2.93
CA SER A 320 4.68 12.21 -1.76
C SER A 320 4.46 13.59 -1.16
N TRP A 321 4.26 14.62 -1.99
CA TRP A 321 4.01 15.98 -1.49
C TRP A 321 2.67 16.14 -0.76
N ILE A 322 1.68 15.29 -1.06
CA ILE A 322 0.41 15.25 -0.31
C ILE A 322 0.61 14.47 0.99
N ARG A 323 1.37 13.36 0.96
CA ARG A 323 1.70 12.62 2.19
C ARG A 323 2.45 13.46 3.21
N GLU A 324 3.33 14.34 2.74
CA GLU A 324 4.08 15.27 3.58
C GLU A 324 3.18 16.26 4.36
N LEU A 325 1.90 16.38 3.99
CA LEU A 325 0.89 17.20 4.70
C LEU A 325 0.11 16.41 5.75
N ILE A 326 0.26 15.09 5.81
CA ILE A 326 -0.42 14.26 6.81
C ILE A 326 0.24 14.53 8.16
N LEU A 327 -0.60 14.73 9.18
CA LEU A 327 -0.15 14.78 10.56
C LEU A 327 -0.28 13.41 11.21
N ILE A 328 0.66 13.07 12.10
CA ILE A 328 0.59 11.90 12.97
C ILE A 328 0.61 12.42 14.40
N ASP A 329 -0.36 12.01 15.21
CA ASP A 329 -0.54 12.52 16.58
C ASP A 329 -0.70 14.05 16.64
N GLY A 330 -1.25 14.65 15.57
CA GLY A 330 -1.39 16.10 15.43
C GLY A 330 -0.09 16.85 15.07
N GLU A 331 1.02 16.15 14.84
CA GLU A 331 2.31 16.75 14.51
C GLU A 331 2.67 16.60 13.03
N VAL A 332 3.47 17.55 12.52
CA VAL A 332 4.11 17.40 11.21
C VAL A 332 5.00 16.16 11.19
N THR A 333 5.10 15.56 10.02
CA THR A 333 5.79 14.28 9.86
C THR A 333 7.18 14.42 9.24
N CYS A 334 8.01 13.40 9.43
CA CYS A 334 9.32 13.28 8.78
C CYS A 334 9.49 11.87 8.21
N GLU A 335 9.98 11.78 6.97
CA GLU A 335 10.26 10.52 6.28
C GLU A 335 11.68 10.04 6.63
N LEU A 336 11.77 8.82 7.13
CA LEU A 336 12.98 8.07 7.45
C LEU A 336 13.20 7.02 6.37
N ASP A 337 14.34 7.10 5.69
CA ASP A 337 14.69 6.21 4.57
C ASP A 337 16.16 5.78 4.72
N PHE A 338 16.50 4.55 4.34
CA PHE A 338 17.88 4.06 4.41
C PHE A 338 18.79 4.64 3.32
N ASN A 339 20.09 4.74 3.60
CA ASN A 339 21.09 5.13 2.61
C ASN A 339 21.49 3.93 1.74
N GLY A 340 20.85 3.82 0.58
CA GLY A 340 21.21 2.81 -0.43
C GLY A 340 20.95 1.38 0.04
N LEU A 341 19.73 1.10 0.47
CA LEU A 341 19.35 -0.16 1.11
C LEU A 341 19.71 -1.41 0.27
N HIS A 342 19.35 -1.44 -1.02
CA HIS A 342 19.51 -2.64 -1.86
C HIS A 342 20.96 -3.16 -1.96
N PRO A 343 21.99 -2.33 -2.28
CA PRO A 343 23.38 -2.76 -2.20
C PRO A 343 23.77 -3.39 -0.86
N HIS A 344 23.34 -2.80 0.26
CA HIS A 344 23.67 -3.29 1.60
C HIS A 344 22.98 -4.62 1.92
N MET A 345 21.73 -4.81 1.47
CA MET A 345 21.02 -6.08 1.64
C MET A 345 21.71 -7.22 0.86
N LEU A 346 22.13 -6.97 -0.38
CA LEU A 346 22.88 -7.97 -1.15
C LEU A 346 24.23 -8.27 -0.51
N TYR A 347 24.95 -7.24 -0.05
CA TYR A 347 26.23 -7.42 0.62
C TYR A 347 26.08 -8.24 1.91
N GLY A 348 25.15 -7.86 2.78
CA GLY A 348 24.88 -8.58 4.03
C GLY A 348 24.52 -10.04 3.79
N LEU A 349 23.69 -10.30 2.77
CA LEU A 349 23.31 -11.67 2.39
C LEU A 349 24.51 -12.54 1.98
N PHE A 350 25.45 -11.97 1.23
CA PHE A 350 26.58 -12.72 0.67
C PHE A 350 27.86 -12.63 1.51
N LYS A 351 27.87 -11.83 2.58
CA LYS A 351 29.07 -11.43 3.31
C LYS A 351 29.97 -12.60 3.68
N GLU A 352 29.40 -13.69 4.18
CA GLU A 352 30.14 -14.88 4.64
C GLU A 352 30.76 -15.69 3.49
N GLU A 353 30.25 -15.55 2.27
CA GLU A 353 30.79 -16.19 1.06
C GLU A 353 31.87 -15.33 0.37
N LEU A 354 32.02 -14.05 0.77
CA LEU A 354 32.95 -13.14 0.11
C LEU A 354 34.38 -13.27 0.65
N PRO A 355 35.40 -13.26 -0.23
CA PRO A 355 36.79 -13.21 0.21
C PRO A 355 37.09 -11.87 0.90
N MET A 356 38.10 -11.86 1.78
CA MET A 356 38.41 -10.71 2.65
C MET A 356 38.62 -9.41 1.87
N ASN A 357 39.33 -9.47 0.74
CA ASN A 357 39.60 -8.31 -0.11
C ASN A 357 38.33 -7.66 -0.68
N GLU A 358 37.30 -8.45 -1.03
CA GLU A 358 36.03 -7.90 -1.49
C GLU A 358 35.22 -7.29 -0.35
N ARG A 359 35.27 -7.91 0.84
CA ARG A 359 34.67 -7.36 2.06
C ARG A 359 35.28 -6.01 2.40
N GLU A 360 36.60 -5.94 2.50
CA GLU A 360 37.33 -4.69 2.77
C GLU A 360 37.04 -3.62 1.71
N TYR A 361 36.97 -4.00 0.44
CA TYR A 361 36.63 -3.05 -0.62
C TYR A 361 35.22 -2.49 -0.46
N PHE A 362 34.23 -3.33 -0.14
CA PHE A 362 32.87 -2.84 0.10
C PHE A 362 32.80 -1.94 1.35
N GLU A 363 33.34 -2.41 2.47
CA GLU A 363 33.23 -1.73 3.77
C GLU A 363 34.07 -0.45 3.83
N ASN A 364 35.33 -0.50 3.40
CA ASN A 364 36.30 0.58 3.59
C ASN A 364 36.46 1.49 2.37
N VAL A 365 36.01 1.08 1.18
CA VAL A 365 36.07 1.91 -0.03
C VAL A 365 34.70 2.37 -0.48
N LEU A 366 33.77 1.43 -0.71
CA LEU A 366 32.44 1.80 -1.20
C LEU A 366 31.58 2.42 -0.11
N ASN A 367 31.67 1.94 1.13
CA ASN A 367 30.80 2.36 2.23
C ASN A 367 31.53 3.09 3.36
N ALA A 368 32.72 3.64 3.10
CA ALA A 368 33.56 4.30 4.12
C ALA A 368 32.83 5.37 4.96
N THR A 369 31.86 6.06 4.36
CA THR A 369 31.07 7.13 5.01
C THR A 369 29.65 6.71 5.41
N GLY A 370 29.29 5.42 5.22
CA GLY A 370 27.91 4.93 5.36
C GLY A 370 26.97 5.35 4.22
N ASP A 371 27.52 5.90 3.12
CA ASP A 371 26.77 6.21 1.90
C ASP A 371 27.44 5.59 0.67
N ILE A 372 27.03 4.36 0.36
CA ILE A 372 27.52 3.61 -0.80
C ILE A 372 27.40 4.37 -2.13
N HIS A 373 26.41 5.25 -2.30
CA HIS A 373 26.29 6.01 -3.55
C HIS A 373 27.43 7.01 -3.71
N SER A 374 27.91 7.60 -2.61
CA SER A 374 29.04 8.50 -2.61
C SER A 374 30.35 7.76 -2.85
N GLY A 375 30.56 6.58 -2.23
CA GLY A 375 31.77 5.79 -2.47
C GLY A 375 31.87 5.25 -3.91
N VAL A 376 30.76 4.74 -4.46
CA VAL A 376 30.70 4.33 -5.88
C VAL A 376 30.92 5.53 -6.81
N ALA A 377 30.40 6.71 -6.48
CA ALA A 377 30.65 7.93 -7.24
C ALA A 377 32.13 8.33 -7.21
N ALA A 378 32.80 8.22 -6.05
CA ALA A 378 34.22 8.49 -5.91
C ALA A 378 35.05 7.53 -6.76
N GLU A 379 34.70 6.24 -6.77
CA GLU A 379 35.37 5.25 -7.62
C GLU A 379 35.18 5.51 -9.11
N LEU A 380 33.98 5.93 -9.55
CA LEU A 380 33.75 6.32 -10.95
C LEU A 380 34.60 7.53 -11.36
N ILE A 381 34.82 8.49 -10.45
CA ILE A 381 35.71 9.63 -10.69
C ILE A 381 37.17 9.14 -10.76
N ARG A 382 37.60 8.32 -9.81
CA ARG A 382 38.96 7.78 -9.71
C ARG A 382 39.34 6.94 -10.94
N LEU A 383 38.40 6.15 -11.45
CA LEU A 383 38.58 5.34 -12.67
C LEU A 383 38.50 6.18 -13.97
N GLY A 384 38.24 7.49 -13.89
CA GLY A 384 38.10 8.37 -15.06
C GLY A 384 36.78 8.23 -15.82
N ILE A 385 35.90 7.30 -15.42
CA ILE A 385 34.62 7.01 -16.09
C ILE A 385 33.66 8.19 -16.01
N ALA A 386 33.71 8.97 -14.92
CA ALA A 386 32.89 10.17 -14.78
C ALA A 386 33.16 11.21 -15.90
N LYS A 387 34.38 11.26 -16.47
CA LYS A 387 34.65 12.12 -17.63
C LYS A 387 33.82 11.72 -18.84
N ASP A 388 33.66 10.42 -19.07
CA ASP A 388 32.85 9.90 -20.17
C ASP A 388 31.35 10.06 -19.90
N LEU A 389 30.91 9.91 -18.66
CA LEU A 389 29.53 10.22 -18.26
C LEU A 389 29.19 11.69 -18.56
N ARG A 390 30.12 12.62 -18.27
CA ARG A 390 29.95 14.04 -18.57
C ARG A 390 29.91 14.30 -20.07
N LYS A 391 30.81 13.70 -20.86
CA LYS A 391 30.80 13.80 -22.33
C LYS A 391 29.48 13.29 -22.94
N LYS A 392 28.89 12.24 -22.34
CA LYS A 392 27.58 11.69 -22.72
C LYS A 392 26.38 12.50 -22.20
N GLY A 393 26.60 13.60 -21.48
CA GLY A 393 25.55 14.44 -20.89
C GLY A 393 24.75 13.76 -19.76
N LYS A 394 25.26 12.68 -19.17
CA LYS A 394 24.60 11.96 -18.06
C LYS A 394 24.77 12.65 -16.70
N ILE A 395 25.82 13.47 -16.58
CA ILE A 395 26.12 14.34 -15.45
C ILE A 395 26.53 15.71 -15.99
N THR A 396 26.37 16.76 -15.19
CA THR A 396 26.68 18.14 -15.57
C THR A 396 28.08 18.58 -15.15
N SER A 397 28.61 18.00 -14.06
CA SER A 397 29.86 18.35 -13.41
C SER A 397 30.58 17.10 -12.88
N MET A 398 31.86 17.26 -12.56
CA MET A 398 32.67 16.21 -11.89
C MET A 398 32.54 16.25 -10.36
N ALA A 399 31.64 17.08 -9.83
CA ALA A 399 31.42 17.16 -8.39
C ALA A 399 30.79 15.85 -7.89
N ILE A 400 31.23 15.39 -6.71
CA ILE A 400 30.79 14.11 -6.14
C ILE A 400 29.25 14.03 -6.02
N ALA A 401 28.59 15.14 -5.67
CA ALA A 401 27.14 15.21 -5.52
C ALA A 401 26.38 14.91 -6.83
N ASP A 402 26.89 15.36 -7.96
CA ASP A 402 26.26 15.15 -9.28
C ASP A 402 26.43 13.70 -9.73
N VAL A 403 27.65 13.17 -9.63
CA VAL A 403 27.95 11.76 -9.94
C VAL A 403 27.16 10.83 -9.02
N ARG A 404 27.04 11.15 -7.74
CA ARG A 404 26.21 10.42 -6.77
C ARG A 404 24.75 10.38 -7.20
N GLY A 405 24.20 11.48 -7.71
CA GLY A 405 22.84 11.54 -8.24
C GLY A 405 22.63 10.55 -9.39
N TYR A 406 23.60 10.45 -10.31
CA TYR A 406 23.62 9.44 -11.36
C TYR A 406 23.68 8.01 -10.81
N VAL A 407 24.60 7.75 -9.86
CA VAL A 407 24.75 6.42 -9.24
C VAL A 407 23.46 5.98 -8.55
N LYS A 408 22.82 6.86 -7.75
CA LYS A 408 21.54 6.57 -7.09
C LYS A 408 20.48 6.14 -8.12
N LYS A 409 20.37 6.86 -9.23
CA LYS A 409 19.42 6.54 -10.30
C LYS A 409 19.73 5.21 -10.99
N GLU A 410 20.99 4.90 -11.25
CA GLU A 410 21.36 3.62 -11.87
C GLU A 410 21.18 2.44 -10.91
N HIS A 411 21.52 2.58 -9.63
CA HIS A 411 21.33 1.52 -8.62
C HIS A 411 19.88 1.07 -8.47
N LEU A 412 18.89 1.96 -8.63
CA LEU A 412 17.47 1.61 -8.62
C LEU A 412 17.11 0.50 -9.63
N ALA A 413 17.83 0.43 -10.75
CA ALA A 413 17.58 -0.54 -11.81
C ALA A 413 18.69 -1.59 -11.95
N TYR A 414 19.91 -1.30 -11.49
CA TYR A 414 21.10 -2.10 -11.80
C TYR A 414 20.94 -3.57 -11.42
N PHE A 415 20.66 -3.85 -10.15
CA PHE A 415 20.48 -5.22 -9.66
C PHE A 415 19.22 -5.89 -10.20
N ASN A 416 18.29 -5.14 -10.80
CA ASN A 416 17.06 -5.65 -11.40
C ASN A 416 17.22 -5.97 -12.91
N ARG A 417 18.35 -5.60 -13.53
CA ARG A 417 18.63 -5.89 -14.94
C ARG A 417 19.02 -7.36 -15.17
N ARG A 418 18.93 -7.80 -16.43
CA ARG A 418 19.54 -9.07 -16.88
C ARG A 418 21.06 -8.98 -16.76
N SER A 419 21.73 -10.11 -16.49
CA SER A 419 23.18 -10.16 -16.28
C SER A 419 23.99 -9.52 -17.42
N ALA A 420 23.64 -9.81 -18.68
CA ALA A 420 24.27 -9.20 -19.85
C ALA A 420 24.10 -7.67 -19.88
N SER A 421 22.93 -7.16 -19.48
CA SER A 421 22.65 -5.73 -19.44
C SER A 421 23.34 -5.00 -18.27
N MET A 422 23.70 -5.71 -17.20
CA MET A 422 24.48 -5.13 -16.09
C MET A 422 25.91 -4.84 -16.54
N ASN A 423 26.53 -5.75 -17.27
CA ASN A 423 27.93 -5.62 -17.73
C ASN A 423 28.19 -4.34 -18.54
N ASN A 424 27.16 -3.85 -19.25
CA ASN A 424 27.22 -2.67 -20.10
C ASN A 424 27.05 -1.34 -19.34
N LYS A 425 26.88 -1.37 -18.01
CA LYS A 425 26.68 -0.16 -17.20
C LYS A 425 27.97 0.38 -16.64
N GLU A 426 28.09 1.70 -16.59
CA GLU A 426 29.29 2.37 -16.08
C GLU A 426 29.58 2.00 -14.62
N ILE A 427 28.55 1.90 -13.78
CA ILE A 427 28.67 1.45 -12.38
C ILE A 427 29.18 0.00 -12.26
N HIS A 428 29.05 -0.84 -13.28
CA HIS A 428 29.57 -2.21 -13.25
C HIS A 428 31.10 -2.23 -13.16
N GLN A 429 31.79 -1.22 -13.69
CA GLN A 429 33.25 -1.14 -13.61
C GLN A 429 33.76 -1.03 -12.17
N VAL A 430 32.96 -0.44 -11.27
CA VAL A 430 33.26 -0.40 -9.83
C VAL A 430 33.10 -1.79 -9.21
N TYR A 431 32.01 -2.49 -9.53
CA TYR A 431 31.74 -3.85 -9.03
C TYR A 431 32.60 -4.94 -9.68
N LYS A 432 33.32 -4.67 -10.77
CA LYS A 432 34.33 -5.62 -11.31
C LYS A 432 35.46 -5.93 -10.34
N ARG A 433 35.68 -5.06 -9.35
CA ARG A 433 36.61 -5.31 -8.24
C ARG A 433 36.06 -6.28 -7.19
N MET A 434 34.79 -6.64 -7.32
CA MET A 434 34.11 -7.64 -6.50
C MET A 434 33.54 -8.77 -7.38
N PRO A 435 34.39 -9.54 -8.07
CA PRO A 435 33.96 -10.60 -8.98
C PRO A 435 33.10 -11.68 -8.30
N GLU A 436 33.42 -12.10 -7.07
CA GLU A 436 32.66 -13.13 -6.35
C GLU A 436 31.28 -12.61 -5.94
N PHE A 437 31.20 -11.39 -5.40
CA PHE A 437 29.92 -10.73 -5.15
C PHE A 437 29.05 -10.67 -6.40
N MET A 438 29.63 -10.30 -7.54
CA MET A 438 28.90 -10.25 -8.80
C MET A 438 28.52 -11.64 -9.33
N ALA A 439 29.29 -12.68 -9.05
CA ALA A 439 28.94 -14.06 -9.37
C ALA A 439 27.72 -14.52 -8.57
N LEU A 440 27.68 -14.23 -7.26
CA LEU A 440 26.54 -14.52 -6.39
C LEU A 440 25.29 -13.75 -6.80
N VAL A 441 25.40 -12.46 -7.11
CA VAL A 441 24.28 -11.67 -7.66
C VAL A 441 23.77 -12.29 -8.96
N LYS A 442 24.64 -12.73 -9.86
CA LYS A 442 24.24 -13.42 -11.11
C LYS A 442 23.59 -14.76 -10.83
N LYS A 443 24.06 -15.52 -9.82
CA LYS A 443 23.48 -16.80 -9.40
C LYS A 443 22.02 -16.64 -8.98
N THR A 444 21.65 -15.56 -8.30
CA THR A 444 20.24 -15.26 -7.96
C THR A 444 19.32 -15.09 -9.18
N LYS A 445 19.90 -14.91 -10.38
CA LYS A 445 19.17 -14.73 -11.64
C LYS A 445 19.03 -16.03 -12.44
N LEU A 446 19.62 -17.12 -11.96
CA LEU A 446 19.53 -18.45 -12.55
C LEU A 446 18.35 -19.19 -11.90
N GLY A 447 17.46 -19.77 -12.72
CA GLY A 447 16.27 -20.50 -12.25
C GLY A 447 14.94 -19.96 -12.78
N TYR A 448 13.82 -20.49 -12.26
CA TYR A 448 12.46 -20.23 -12.75
C TYR A 448 12.07 -18.73 -12.77
N ASN A 449 12.59 -17.95 -11.82
CA ASN A 449 12.34 -16.51 -11.73
C ASN A 449 13.19 -15.67 -12.70
N GLY A 450 14.19 -16.27 -13.35
CA GLY A 450 15.14 -15.63 -14.25
C GLY A 450 15.70 -14.33 -13.67
N HIS A 451 15.78 -13.28 -14.50
CA HIS A 451 16.30 -11.98 -14.10
C HIS A 451 15.58 -11.29 -12.92
N LYS A 452 14.35 -11.71 -12.59
CA LYS A 452 13.55 -11.17 -11.47
C LYS A 452 13.91 -11.80 -10.12
N GLY A 453 14.75 -12.85 -10.08
CA GLY A 453 15.14 -13.52 -8.85
C GLY A 453 15.77 -12.57 -7.83
N THR A 454 16.72 -11.73 -8.26
CA THR A 454 17.32 -10.69 -7.40
C THR A 454 16.30 -9.72 -6.83
N SER A 455 15.31 -9.30 -7.62
CA SER A 455 14.28 -8.36 -7.15
C SER A 455 13.37 -9.00 -6.11
N LYS A 456 12.94 -10.24 -6.32
CA LYS A 456 12.13 -10.99 -5.34
C LYS A 456 12.86 -11.16 -4.01
N LEU A 457 14.14 -11.49 -4.08
CA LEU A 457 15.01 -11.64 -2.92
C LEU A 457 15.16 -10.31 -2.14
N LEU A 458 15.42 -9.21 -2.85
CA LEU A 458 15.50 -7.88 -2.24
C LEU A 458 14.18 -7.46 -1.58
N PHE A 459 13.03 -7.74 -2.20
CA PHE A 459 11.72 -7.42 -1.61
C PHE A 459 11.42 -8.26 -0.38
N ALA A 460 11.84 -9.53 -0.34
CA ALA A 460 11.69 -10.37 0.85
C ALA A 460 12.51 -9.81 2.02
N LEU A 461 13.80 -9.54 1.79
CA LEU A 461 14.69 -8.95 2.81
C LEU A 461 14.20 -7.59 3.30
N GLU A 462 13.66 -6.76 2.40
CA GLU A 462 13.06 -5.48 2.77
C GLU A 462 11.83 -5.69 3.66
N VAL A 463 10.93 -6.63 3.32
CA VAL A 463 9.75 -6.91 4.14
C VAL A 463 10.13 -7.42 5.52
N ASP A 464 11.13 -8.30 5.62
CA ASP A 464 11.63 -8.81 6.90
C ASP A 464 12.21 -7.68 7.77
N LEU A 465 13.08 -6.85 7.18
CA LEU A 465 13.64 -5.65 7.84
C LEU A 465 12.54 -4.72 8.34
N MET A 466 11.57 -4.39 7.49
CA MET A 466 10.51 -3.46 7.83
C MET A 466 9.54 -4.03 8.87
N THR A 467 9.28 -5.34 8.83
CA THR A 467 8.44 -6.02 9.82
C THR A 467 9.06 -5.94 11.21
N GLU A 468 10.36 -6.19 11.35
CA GLU A 468 11.05 -6.10 12.63
C GLU A 468 11.12 -4.66 13.17
N ILE A 469 11.39 -3.67 12.29
CA ILE A 469 11.33 -2.25 12.66
C ILE A 469 9.95 -1.89 13.20
N ILE A 470 8.90 -2.29 12.48
CA ILE A 470 7.52 -1.98 12.84
C ILE A 470 7.11 -2.66 14.15
N ARG A 471 7.55 -3.89 14.40
CA ARG A 471 7.35 -4.56 15.69
C ARG A 471 7.94 -3.75 16.84
N ARG A 472 9.16 -3.22 16.68
CA ARG A 472 9.79 -2.37 17.69
C ARG A 472 9.11 -1.00 17.81
N PHE A 473 8.62 -0.42 16.72
CA PHE A 473 7.82 0.83 16.76
C PHE A 473 6.53 0.63 17.53
N TYR A 474 5.82 -0.47 17.25
CA TYR A 474 4.59 -0.84 17.95
C TYR A 474 4.83 -0.99 19.46
N ALA A 475 5.89 -1.70 19.86
CA ALA A 475 6.27 -1.84 21.27
C ALA A 475 6.66 -0.51 21.94
N ALA A 476 7.22 0.43 21.18
CA ALA A 476 7.57 1.77 21.64
C ALA A 476 6.41 2.78 21.59
N GLY A 477 5.23 2.40 21.07
CA GLY A 477 4.10 3.31 20.90
C GLY A 477 4.35 4.40 19.85
N ILE A 478 5.17 4.11 18.83
CA ILE A 478 5.45 5.04 17.72
C ILE A 478 4.47 4.75 16.58
N HIS A 479 3.59 5.69 16.27
CA HIS A 479 2.72 5.61 15.09
C HIS A 479 3.48 6.01 13.81
N PHE A 480 3.19 5.33 12.70
CA PHE A 480 3.97 5.48 11.48
C PHE A 480 3.15 5.23 10.22
N ILE A 481 3.47 5.93 9.13
CA ILE A 481 3.01 5.56 7.78
C ILE A 481 4.12 4.75 7.09
N TYR A 482 3.74 3.59 6.53
CA TYR A 482 4.64 2.74 5.76
C TYR A 482 4.67 3.12 4.27
N VAL A 483 5.88 3.34 3.75
CA VAL A 483 6.11 3.66 2.34
C VAL A 483 7.24 2.78 1.79
N TYR A 484 6.99 1.48 1.65
CA TYR A 484 7.96 0.50 1.13
C TYR A 484 9.25 0.43 1.97
N ASP A 485 10.36 0.99 1.47
CA ASP A 485 11.66 1.05 2.13
C ASP A 485 11.81 2.25 3.08
N ALA A 486 10.74 3.02 3.30
CA ALA A 486 10.70 4.19 4.17
C ALA A 486 9.54 4.15 5.17
N LEU A 487 9.73 4.82 6.31
CA LEU A 487 8.72 5.06 7.33
C LEU A 487 8.57 6.56 7.56
N VAL A 488 7.34 7.00 7.76
CA VAL A 488 7.04 8.40 8.09
C VAL A 488 6.49 8.44 9.50
N VAL A 489 7.09 9.25 10.37
CA VAL A 489 6.74 9.35 11.79
C VAL A 489 6.50 10.80 12.20
N ALA A 490 5.84 11.01 13.35
CA ALA A 490 5.71 12.33 13.96
C ALA A 490 7.09 12.94 14.26
N GLN A 491 7.22 14.27 14.10
CA GLN A 491 8.49 14.98 14.24
C GLN A 491 9.13 14.77 15.63
N SER A 492 8.33 14.70 16.70
CA SER A 492 8.80 14.41 18.07
C SER A 492 9.46 13.04 18.22
N ARG A 493 9.10 12.07 17.37
CA ARG A 493 9.56 10.67 17.46
C ARG A 493 10.73 10.33 16.53
N VAL A 494 11.19 11.28 15.72
CA VAL A 494 12.22 11.06 14.68
C VAL A 494 13.51 10.46 15.23
N ALA A 495 14.03 10.97 16.35
CA ALA A 495 15.30 10.50 16.91
C ALA A 495 15.19 9.05 17.42
N GLU A 496 14.10 8.74 18.13
CA GLU A 496 13.81 7.42 18.67
C GLU A 496 13.57 6.41 17.53
N ALA A 497 12.72 6.76 16.56
CA ALA A 497 12.44 5.94 15.39
C ALA A 497 13.69 5.65 14.56
N ALA A 498 14.54 6.66 14.31
CA ALA A 498 15.80 6.47 13.60
C ALA A 498 16.79 5.57 14.38
N SER A 499 16.83 5.70 15.71
CA SER A 499 17.63 4.82 16.57
C SER A 499 17.19 3.36 16.45
N ILE A 500 15.88 3.09 16.54
CA ILE A 500 15.32 1.74 16.37
C ILE A 500 15.64 1.19 14.97
N MET A 501 15.39 1.96 13.91
CA MET A 501 15.68 1.54 12.54
C MET A 501 17.17 1.19 12.33
N ASN A 502 18.08 2.02 12.86
CA ASN A 502 19.52 1.75 12.78
C ASN A 502 19.92 0.52 13.61
N ALA A 503 19.31 0.31 14.78
CA ALA A 503 19.57 -0.85 15.62
C ALA A 503 19.14 -2.15 14.91
N VAL A 504 17.93 -2.18 14.34
CA VAL A 504 17.47 -3.35 13.57
C VAL A 504 18.37 -3.61 12.35
N ALA A 505 18.75 -2.56 11.61
CA ALA A 505 19.68 -2.73 10.49
C ALA A 505 21.03 -3.32 10.95
N ALA A 506 21.56 -2.88 12.10
CA ALA A 506 22.79 -3.42 12.67
C ALA A 506 22.64 -4.87 13.15
N ASP A 507 21.53 -5.22 13.79
CA ASP A 507 21.21 -6.60 14.22
C ASP A 507 21.18 -7.56 13.03
N LEU A 508 20.74 -7.08 11.86
CA LEU A 508 20.72 -7.81 10.59
C LEU A 508 22.04 -7.71 9.80
N GLY A 509 23.09 -7.12 10.37
CA GLY A 509 24.41 -6.97 9.74
C GLY A 509 24.43 -6.00 8.54
N LEU A 510 23.42 -5.14 8.39
CA LEU A 510 23.34 -4.17 7.30
C LEU A 510 24.16 -2.92 7.62
N LEU A 511 25.09 -2.57 6.72
CA LEU A 511 25.98 -1.42 6.88
C LEU A 511 25.36 -0.09 6.41
N THR A 512 24.04 0.06 6.55
CA THR A 512 23.33 1.27 6.15
C THR A 512 22.93 2.11 7.35
N ARG A 513 22.62 3.38 7.12
CA ARG A 513 22.06 4.29 8.13
C ARG A 513 20.83 4.98 7.59
N VAL A 514 19.91 5.28 8.51
CA VAL A 514 18.75 6.11 8.21
C VAL A 514 19.20 7.53 7.87
N LYS A 515 18.66 8.07 6.78
CA LYS A 515 18.63 9.50 6.50
C LYS A 515 17.23 10.04 6.74
N GLN A 516 17.18 11.27 7.19
CA GLN A 516 15.95 12.03 7.37
C GLN A 516 15.71 12.84 6.10
N SER A 517 14.50 12.76 5.56
CA SER A 517 14.02 13.69 4.54
C SER A 517 13.06 14.65 5.22
N GLN A 518 13.39 15.95 5.21
CA GLN A 518 12.49 16.97 5.73
C GLN A 518 11.19 16.96 4.92
N SER A 519 10.07 17.08 5.63
CA SER A 519 8.77 17.43 5.05
C SER A 519 8.82 18.81 4.39
N LEU A 520 7.76 19.17 3.66
CA LEU A 520 7.58 20.52 3.13
C LEU A 520 7.94 21.56 4.22
N PRO A 521 8.70 22.63 3.88
CA PRO A 521 9.07 23.66 4.83
C PRO A 521 7.86 24.13 5.65
N SER A 522 8.03 24.36 6.95
CA SER A 522 6.98 24.82 7.87
C SER A 522 6.23 26.07 7.37
N ALA A 523 6.86 26.86 6.50
CA ALA A 523 6.26 27.98 5.78
C ALA A 523 4.99 27.63 4.97
N PHE A 524 4.76 26.35 4.71
CA PHE A 524 3.58 25.84 4.01
C PHE A 524 2.57 25.14 4.94
N ALA A 525 2.93 24.89 6.20
CA ALA A 525 2.10 24.14 7.15
C ALA A 525 1.21 25.03 8.04
N ALA A 526 1.22 26.35 7.82
CA ALA A 526 0.51 27.36 8.63
C ALA A 526 -0.79 27.84 7.97
#